data_AF-A0AA90U3Q0-F1
#
_entry.id   AF-A0AA90U3Q0-F1
#
_cell.length_a   1.000
_cell.length_b   1.000
_cell.length_c   1.000
_cell.angle_alpha   90.00
_cell.angle_beta   90.00
_cell.angle_gamma   90.00
#
_symmetry.space_group_name_H-M   'P 1'
#
loop_
_entity.id
_entity.type
_entity.pdbx_description
1 polymer ?
#
loop_
_entity_poly.entity_id
_entity_poly.type
_entity_poly.pdbx_seq_one_letter_code
_entity_poly.pdbx_strand_id
1 'polypeptide(L)'
;MARTHVALGVLLLLDFIVAVTILFTDHNLQTDFGLVTHGYFIHWYGMLAISIVSIIGALVSFSSGSRGVATAGAIGATLVFLFLLADVLTAPSLGLSYTAFAKYLFGIPPYVSASGYIPGLYDVLVVLFLVTAVVGFRSRSKHSRTRASS
;
A
#
# COMPACT_ATOMS: atom_id res chain seq x y z
N MET A 1 -10.10 -23.36 -3.88
CA MET A 1 -10.61 -21.99 -3.64
C MET A 1 -10.07 -21.41 -2.33
N ALA A 2 -10.16 -22.11 -1.20
CA ALA A 2 -9.65 -21.63 0.11
C ALA A 2 -8.22 -21.04 0.09
N ARG A 3 -7.27 -21.66 -0.62
CA ARG A 3 -5.87 -21.21 -0.67
C ARG A 3 -5.68 -19.79 -1.22
N THR A 4 -6.51 -19.35 -2.18
CA THR A 4 -6.34 -18.02 -2.78
C THR A 4 -6.87 -16.90 -1.89
N HIS A 5 -7.93 -17.17 -1.13
CA HIS A 5 -8.49 -16.23 -0.16
C HIS A 5 -7.56 -16.04 1.03
N VAL A 6 -6.96 -17.14 1.51
CA VAL A 6 -5.91 -17.09 2.53
C VAL A 6 -4.70 -16.32 2.02
N ALA A 7 -4.23 -16.58 0.79
CA ALA A 7 -3.10 -15.85 0.22
C ALA A 7 -3.39 -14.35 0.09
N LEU A 8 -4.59 -13.98 -0.39
CA LEU A 8 -5.01 -12.58 -0.48
C LEU A 8 -5.09 -11.92 0.90
N GLY A 9 -5.66 -12.62 1.88
CA GLY A 9 -5.75 -12.12 3.26
C GLY A 9 -4.37 -11.93 3.90
N VAL A 10 -3.42 -12.85 3.66
CA VAL A 10 -2.03 -12.72 4.13
C VAL A 10 -1.36 -11.50 3.49
N LEU A 11 -1.53 -11.31 2.18
CA LEU A 11 -0.94 -10.16 1.49
C LEU A 11 -1.51 -8.83 2.02
N LEU A 12 -2.83 -8.74 2.19
CA LEU A 12 -3.48 -7.55 2.76
C LEU A 12 -3.09 -7.31 4.23
N LEU A 13 -2.81 -8.37 4.99
CA LEU A 13 -2.29 -8.25 6.34
C LEU A 13 -0.84 -7.72 6.35
N LEU A 14 -0.02 -8.16 5.40
CA LEU A 14 1.34 -7.63 5.22
C LEU A 14 1.30 -6.15 4.78
N ASP A 15 0.40 -5.80 3.85
CA ASP A 15 0.14 -4.41 3.44
C ASP A 15 -0.18 -3.54 4.66
N PHE A 16 -1.06 -4.02 5.55
CA PHE A 16 -1.38 -3.35 6.81
C PHE A 16 -0.16 -3.18 7.73
N ILE A 17 0.61 -4.24 7.97
CA ILE A 17 1.78 -4.20 8.86
C ILE A 17 2.79 -3.18 8.35
N VAL A 18 3.08 -3.18 7.04
CA VAL A 18 4.03 -2.23 6.45
C VAL A 18 3.49 -0.81 6.50
N ALA A 19 2.22 -0.58 6.15
CA ALA A 19 1.60 0.75 6.21
C ALA A 19 1.60 1.33 7.63
N VAL A 20 1.28 0.51 8.64
CA VAL A 20 1.35 0.91 10.06
C VAL A 20 2.78 1.20 10.49
N THR A 21 3.74 0.37 10.05
CA THR A 21 5.16 0.61 10.35
C THR A 21 5.61 1.96 9.79
N ILE A 22 5.21 2.32 8.56
CA ILE A 22 5.47 3.64 7.98
C ILE A 22 4.81 4.72 8.83
N LEU A 23 3.52 4.61 9.19
CA LEU A 23 2.82 5.62 10.01
C LEU A 23 3.51 5.93 11.35
N PHE A 24 4.10 4.91 11.98
CA PHE A 24 4.79 5.05 13.27
C PHE A 24 6.23 5.54 13.15
N THR A 25 6.95 5.12 12.09
CA THR A 25 8.37 5.41 11.95
C THR A 25 8.63 6.70 11.16
N ASP A 26 7.74 7.05 10.24
CA ASP A 26 7.89 8.22 9.36
C ASP A 26 7.34 9.50 10.03
N HIS A 27 8.24 10.23 10.69
CA HIS A 27 7.89 11.53 11.28
C HIS A 27 7.64 12.63 10.24
N ASN A 28 8.08 12.45 8.99
CA ASN A 28 7.80 13.43 7.93
C ASN A 28 6.35 13.39 7.51
N LEU A 29 5.70 12.22 7.50
CA LEU A 29 4.24 12.14 7.30
C LEU A 29 3.46 12.90 8.37
N GLN A 30 3.97 12.89 9.61
CA GLN A 30 3.35 13.59 10.75
C GLN A 30 3.56 15.10 10.73
N THR A 31 4.31 15.65 9.78
CA THR A 31 4.56 17.10 9.64
C THR A 31 4.40 17.58 8.19
N ASP A 32 3.87 16.73 7.32
CA ASP A 32 3.75 16.94 5.89
C ASP A 32 5.07 17.42 5.24
N PHE A 33 6.16 16.70 5.54
CA PHE A 33 7.53 17.00 5.10
C PHE A 33 8.02 18.40 5.51
N GLY A 34 7.52 18.92 6.63
CA GLY A 34 7.87 20.25 7.16
C GLY A 34 7.16 21.41 6.46
N LEU A 35 6.27 21.14 5.50
CA LEU A 35 5.45 22.17 4.84
C LEU A 35 4.33 22.68 5.74
N VAL A 36 3.82 21.82 6.63
CA VAL A 36 2.68 22.13 7.49
C VAL A 36 3.11 22.04 8.94
N THR A 37 3.41 23.20 9.53
CA THR A 37 3.68 23.32 10.98
C THR A 37 2.41 23.24 11.83
N HIS A 38 1.23 23.42 11.22
CA HIS A 38 -0.06 23.44 11.93
C HIS A 38 -1.16 22.70 11.16
N GLY A 39 -1.41 21.44 11.54
CA GLY A 39 -2.75 20.84 11.52
C GLY A 39 -3.29 20.22 10.21
N TYR A 40 -2.48 20.03 9.17
CA TYR A 40 -2.90 19.29 7.97
C TYR A 40 -1.93 18.15 7.65
N PHE A 41 -2.36 16.91 7.90
CA PHE A 41 -1.54 15.70 7.77
C PHE A 41 -2.09 14.77 6.68
N ILE A 42 -2.34 15.32 5.48
CA ILE A 42 -3.08 14.60 4.45
C ILE A 42 -2.43 13.27 4.06
N HIS A 43 -1.09 13.23 3.96
CA HIS A 43 -0.35 11.99 3.66
C HIS A 43 -0.45 10.98 4.80
N TRP A 44 -0.39 11.44 6.05
CA TRP A 44 -0.59 10.57 7.21
C TRP A 44 -2.01 9.98 7.23
N TYR A 45 -3.04 10.78 6.99
CA TYR A 45 -4.42 10.29 6.92
C TYR A 45 -4.64 9.36 5.72
N GLY A 46 -3.99 9.61 4.59
CA GLY A 46 -3.98 8.70 3.43
C GLY A 46 -3.41 7.33 3.79
N MET A 47 -2.25 7.32 4.45
CA MET A 47 -1.62 6.10 4.93
C MET A 47 -2.46 5.38 6.01
N LEU A 48 -3.12 6.13 6.91
CA LEU A 48 -4.05 5.58 7.88
C LEU A 48 -5.23 4.90 7.18
N ALA A 49 -5.84 5.55 6.20
CA ALA A 49 -6.94 4.98 5.43
C ALA A 49 -6.50 3.69 4.71
N ILE A 50 -5.31 3.69 4.10
CA ILE A 50 -4.72 2.50 3.47
C ILE A 50 -4.57 1.37 4.49
N SER A 51 -4.05 1.65 5.69
CA SER A 51 -3.90 0.62 6.73
C SER A 51 -5.25 0.03 7.17
N ILE A 52 -6.26 0.88 7.41
CA ILE A 52 -7.59 0.46 7.85
C ILE A 52 -8.26 -0.40 6.78
N VAL A 53 -8.21 0.04 5.52
CA VAL A 53 -8.77 -0.72 4.40
C VAL A 53 -8.06 -2.06 4.23
N SER A 54 -6.74 -2.10 4.42
CA SER A 54 -5.95 -3.32 4.29
C SER A 54 -6.30 -4.35 5.36
N ILE A 55 -6.42 -3.95 6.64
CA ILE A 55 -6.80 -4.89 7.70
C ILE A 55 -8.25 -5.37 7.55
N ILE A 56 -9.19 -4.50 7.18
CA ILE A 56 -10.58 -4.90 6.89
C ILE A 56 -10.59 -5.89 5.72
N GLY A 57 -9.88 -5.58 4.64
CA GLY A 57 -9.75 -6.45 3.47
C GLY A 57 -9.16 -7.80 3.82
N ALA A 58 -8.16 -7.86 4.71
CA ALA A 58 -7.55 -9.09 5.19
C ALA A 58 -8.57 -9.95 5.95
N LEU A 59 -9.28 -9.38 6.93
CA LEU A 59 -10.30 -10.07 7.72
C LEU A 59 -11.46 -10.60 6.86
N VAL A 60 -11.94 -9.79 5.91
CA VAL A 60 -12.98 -10.21 4.96
C VAL A 60 -12.47 -11.31 4.02
N SER A 61 -11.21 -11.24 3.59
CA SER A 61 -10.61 -12.29 2.75
C SER A 61 -10.43 -13.60 3.50
N PHE A 62 -10.08 -13.58 4.79
CA PHE A 62 -9.99 -14.80 5.61
C PHE A 62 -11.35 -15.43 5.89
N SER A 63 -12.39 -14.61 6.08
CA SER A 63 -13.73 -15.09 6.40
C SER A 63 -14.57 -15.46 5.17
N SER A 64 -14.20 -14.98 3.98
CA SER A 64 -15.00 -15.16 2.77
C SER A 64 -14.29 -15.96 1.69
N GLY A 65 -14.95 -17.04 1.23
CA GLY A 65 -14.60 -17.74 0.00
C GLY A 65 -15.19 -17.10 -1.28
N SER A 66 -15.74 -15.89 -1.18
CA SER A 66 -16.47 -15.25 -2.28
C SER A 66 -15.55 -14.66 -3.34
N ARG A 67 -15.87 -14.91 -4.61
CA ARG A 67 -15.16 -14.31 -5.76
C ARG A 67 -15.34 -12.80 -5.82
N GLY A 68 -16.47 -12.29 -5.35
CA GLY A 68 -16.73 -10.85 -5.26
C GLY A 68 -15.70 -10.18 -4.36
N VAL A 69 -15.41 -10.80 -3.20
CA VAL A 69 -14.38 -10.33 -2.27
C VAL A 69 -13.00 -10.34 -2.90
N ALA A 70 -12.61 -11.42 -3.57
CA ALA A 70 -11.31 -11.48 -4.24
C ALA A 70 -11.17 -10.41 -5.35
N THR A 71 -12.26 -10.12 -6.08
CA THR A 71 -12.27 -9.10 -7.14
C THR A 71 -12.21 -7.70 -6.54
N ALA A 72 -12.99 -7.43 -5.50
CA ALA A 72 -12.97 -6.15 -4.78
C ALA A 72 -11.59 -5.89 -4.16
N GLY A 73 -10.96 -6.90 -3.56
CA GLY A 73 -9.59 -6.81 -3.04
C GLY A 73 -8.57 -6.51 -4.13
N ALA A 74 -8.67 -7.16 -5.30
CA ALA A 74 -7.77 -6.89 -6.43
C ALA A 74 -7.90 -5.46 -6.96
N ILE A 75 -9.14 -4.97 -7.11
CA ILE A 75 -9.42 -3.61 -7.56
C ILE A 75 -8.92 -2.61 -6.52
N GLY A 76 -9.24 -2.82 -5.24
CA GLY A 76 -8.79 -1.98 -4.14
C GLY A 76 -7.26 -1.88 -4.09
N ALA A 77 -6.56 -3.01 -4.15
CA ALA A 77 -5.10 -3.05 -4.19
C ALA A 77 -4.53 -2.31 -5.42
N THR A 78 -5.18 -2.42 -6.59
CA THR A 78 -4.78 -1.67 -7.79
C THR A 78 -4.95 -0.17 -7.59
N LEU A 79 -6.06 0.27 -7.00
CA LEU A 79 -6.30 1.69 -6.74
C LEU A 79 -5.29 2.25 -5.73
N VAL A 80 -4.97 1.51 -4.67
CA VAL A 80 -3.95 1.92 -3.71
C VAL A 80 -2.57 1.95 -4.35
N PHE A 81 -2.20 0.94 -5.15
CA PHE A 81 -0.95 0.95 -5.92
C PHE A 81 -0.84 2.20 -6.80
N LEU A 82 -1.89 2.54 -7.54
CA LEU A 82 -1.92 3.74 -8.38
C LEU A 82 -1.85 5.03 -7.56
N PHE A 83 -2.49 5.06 -6.39
CA PHE A 83 -2.42 6.18 -5.46
C PHE A 83 -1.01 6.40 -4.93
N LEU A 84 -0.30 5.33 -4.54
CA LEU A 84 1.10 5.41 -4.14
C LEU A 84 1.99 5.89 -5.31
N LEU A 85 1.77 5.41 -6.53
CA LEU A 85 2.51 5.96 -7.68
C LEU A 85 2.22 7.46 -7.90
N ALA A 86 0.96 7.87 -7.75
CA ALA A 86 0.58 9.28 -7.89
C ALA A 86 1.28 10.14 -6.82
N ASP A 87 1.36 9.66 -5.59
CA ASP A 87 2.05 10.32 -4.48
C ASP A 87 3.53 10.63 -4.81
N VAL A 88 4.26 9.64 -5.37
CA VAL A 88 5.63 9.85 -5.88
C VAL A 88 5.66 10.91 -6.98
N LEU A 89 4.73 10.87 -7.93
CA LEU A 89 4.69 11.79 -9.06
C LEU A 89 4.36 13.23 -8.62
N THR A 90 3.60 13.38 -7.54
CA THR A 90 3.20 14.67 -6.96
C THR A 90 4.18 15.22 -5.94
N ALA A 91 5.26 14.50 -5.59
CA ALA A 91 6.27 14.98 -4.64
C ALA A 91 6.77 16.43 -4.87
N PRO A 92 6.98 16.92 -6.11
CA PRO A 92 7.36 18.32 -6.35
C PRO A 92 6.33 19.36 -5.94
N SER A 93 5.05 19.03 -5.97
CA SER A 93 4.00 19.93 -5.48
C SER A 93 4.06 20.14 -3.96
N LEU A 94 4.82 19.29 -3.27
CA LEU A 94 5.09 19.34 -1.83
C LEU A 94 6.45 19.99 -1.53
N GLY A 95 6.99 20.78 -2.47
CA GLY A 95 8.28 21.46 -2.27
C GLY A 95 9.50 20.52 -2.24
N LEU A 96 9.32 19.22 -2.51
CA LEU A 96 10.41 18.24 -2.59
C LEU A 96 10.77 17.96 -4.06
N SER A 97 12.03 18.22 -4.45
CA SER A 97 12.52 17.71 -5.73
C SER A 97 12.46 16.17 -5.78
N TYR A 98 12.29 15.59 -6.97
CA TYR A 98 12.34 14.13 -7.12
C TYR A 98 13.62 13.50 -6.57
N THR A 99 14.76 14.19 -6.70
CA THR A 99 16.04 13.73 -6.14
C THR A 99 16.04 13.76 -4.61
N ALA A 100 15.46 14.80 -4.00
CA ALA A 100 15.31 14.87 -2.55
C ALA A 100 14.38 13.77 -2.02
N PHE A 101 13.26 13.55 -2.70
CA PHE A 101 12.32 12.48 -2.38
C PHE A 101 12.93 11.08 -2.54
N ALA A 102 13.70 10.84 -3.61
CA ALA A 102 14.42 9.58 -3.78
C ALA A 102 15.48 9.37 -2.68
N LYS A 103 16.26 10.40 -2.35
CA LYS A 103 17.22 10.33 -1.24
C LYS A 103 16.53 10.04 0.09
N TYR A 104 15.34 10.60 0.29
CA TYR A 104 14.49 10.33 1.44
C TYR A 104 14.06 8.85 1.50
N LEU A 105 13.45 8.32 0.43
CA LEU A 105 12.99 6.92 0.35
C LEU A 105 14.12 5.90 0.53
N PHE A 106 15.30 6.20 0.03
CA PHE A 106 16.46 5.30 0.10
C PHE A 106 17.40 5.58 1.29
N GLY A 107 17.07 6.53 2.18
CA GLY A 107 17.93 6.86 3.31
C GLY A 107 19.33 7.31 2.91
N ILE A 108 19.44 8.15 1.88
CA ILE A 108 20.70 8.71 1.40
C ILE A 108 20.94 10.08 2.09
N PRO A 109 22.15 10.37 2.60
CA PRO A 109 22.45 11.64 3.27
C PRO A 109 22.06 12.88 2.45
N PRO A 110 21.51 13.94 3.09
CA PRO A 110 21.40 14.16 4.54
C PRO A 110 20.13 13.59 5.21
N TYR A 111 19.31 12.79 4.52
CA TYR A 111 17.99 12.37 5.01
C TYR A 111 18.01 11.10 5.90
N VAL A 112 19.17 10.51 6.17
CA VAL A 112 19.33 9.23 6.89
C VAL A 112 18.98 9.31 8.38
N SER A 113 19.02 10.52 8.97
CA SER A 113 18.97 10.70 10.43
C SER A 113 17.87 11.63 10.91
N ALA A 114 17.08 12.23 10.02
CA ALA A 114 16.19 13.34 10.38
C ALA A 114 14.75 12.92 10.70
N SER A 115 14.28 11.74 10.28
CA SER A 115 12.82 11.49 10.22
C SER A 115 12.33 10.13 10.72
N GLY A 116 13.17 9.30 11.35
CA GLY A 116 12.77 7.99 11.90
C GLY A 116 12.36 6.92 10.89
N TYR A 117 12.17 7.30 9.63
CA TYR A 117 11.75 6.45 8.52
C TYR A 117 12.76 5.32 8.27
N ILE A 118 12.23 4.10 8.05
CA ILE A 118 13.04 2.94 7.66
C ILE A 118 13.14 2.92 6.12
N PRO A 119 14.35 3.05 5.54
CA PRO A 119 14.54 3.08 4.09
C PRO A 119 13.95 1.86 3.38
N GLY A 120 13.27 2.10 2.26
CA GLY A 120 12.68 1.07 1.40
C GLY A 120 11.32 0.53 1.84
N LEU A 121 10.76 0.95 3.00
CA LEU A 121 9.42 0.50 3.39
C LEU A 121 8.32 0.92 2.40
N TYR A 122 8.48 2.10 1.79
CA TYR A 122 7.54 2.59 0.79
C TYR A 122 7.57 1.71 -0.47
N ASP A 123 8.76 1.38 -0.96
CA ASP A 123 8.96 0.48 -2.10
C ASP A 123 8.37 -0.91 -1.82
N VAL A 124 8.59 -1.43 -0.61
CA VAL A 124 7.99 -2.69 -0.16
C VAL A 124 6.47 -2.61 -0.22
N LEU A 125 5.86 -1.53 0.29
CA LEU A 125 4.42 -1.34 0.25
C LEU A 125 3.87 -1.29 -1.18
N VAL A 126 4.54 -0.54 -2.07
CA VAL A 126 4.17 -0.46 -3.50
C VAL A 126 4.20 -1.84 -4.15
N VAL A 127 5.28 -2.61 -3.91
CA VAL A 127 5.44 -3.96 -4.46
C VAL A 127 4.39 -4.91 -3.89
N LEU A 128 4.11 -4.83 -2.59
CA LEU A 128 3.09 -5.68 -1.96
C LEU A 128 1.71 -5.42 -2.56
N PHE A 129 1.26 -4.17 -2.70
CA PHE A 129 -0.03 -3.87 -3.34
C PHE A 129 -0.10 -4.35 -4.79
N LEU A 130 0.99 -4.24 -5.55
CA LEU A 130 1.06 -4.80 -6.90
C LEU A 130 0.90 -6.32 -6.88
N VAL A 131 1.57 -7.02 -5.98
CA VAL A 131 1.46 -8.47 -5.81
C VAL A 131 0.04 -8.86 -5.36
N THR A 132 -0.55 -8.13 -4.42
CA THR A 132 -1.94 -8.27 -3.95
C THR A 132 -2.91 -8.19 -5.13
N ALA A 133 -2.77 -7.18 -5.99
CA ALA A 133 -3.58 -7.02 -7.19
C ALA A 133 -3.42 -8.21 -8.16
N VAL A 134 -2.18 -8.60 -8.47
CA VAL A 134 -1.89 -9.72 -9.40
C VAL A 134 -2.46 -11.04 -8.87
N VAL A 135 -2.29 -11.34 -7.58
CA VAL A 135 -2.82 -12.56 -6.96
C VAL A 135 -4.35 -12.56 -6.98
N GLY A 136 -4.97 -11.42 -6.66
CA GLY A 136 -6.42 -11.24 -6.73
C GLY A 136 -6.97 -11.51 -8.13
N PHE A 137 -6.38 -10.95 -9.19
CA PHE A 137 -6.82 -11.19 -10.57
C PHE A 137 -6.56 -12.61 -11.07
N ARG A 138 -5.44 -13.24 -10.69
CA ARG A 138 -5.15 -14.64 -11.06
C ARG A 138 -6.17 -15.63 -10.49
N SER A 139 -6.78 -15.32 -9.35
CA SER A 139 -7.90 -16.08 -8.80
C SER A 139 -9.08 -16.22 -9.77
N ARG A 140 -9.29 -15.21 -10.63
CA ARG A 140 -10.39 -15.17 -11.61
C ARG A 140 -10.15 -16.08 -12.81
N SER A 141 -8.93 -16.06 -13.37
CA SER A 141 -8.60 -16.72 -14.64
C SER A 141 -8.71 -18.24 -14.61
N LYS A 142 -8.38 -18.89 -13.48
CA LYS A 142 -8.42 -20.36 -13.36
C LYS A 142 -9.83 -20.95 -13.48
N HIS A 143 -10.88 -20.16 -13.29
CA HIS A 143 -12.25 -20.69 -13.27
C HIS A 143 -13.01 -20.51 -14.59
N SER A 144 -12.67 -19.49 -15.40
CA SER A 144 -13.27 -19.31 -16.73
C SER A 144 -12.91 -20.46 -17.67
N ARG A 145 -11.73 -21.06 -17.50
CA ARG A 145 -11.27 -22.21 -18.30
C ARG A 145 -12.00 -23.51 -17.98
N THR A 146 -12.48 -23.69 -16.75
CA THR A 146 -13.16 -24.94 -16.33
C THR A 146 -14.63 -25.00 -16.76
N ARG A 147 -15.27 -23.84 -17.00
CA ARG A 147 -16.64 -23.78 -17.55
C ARG A 147 -16.72 -23.85 -19.08
N ALA A 148 -15.62 -23.59 -19.78
CA ALA A 148 -15.56 -23.68 -21.24
C ALA A 148 -15.26 -25.10 -21.74
N SER A 149 -14.93 -26.03 -20.84
CA SER A 149 -14.58 -27.41 -21.12
C SER A 149 -15.63 -28.44 -20.66
N SER A 150 -16.82 -27.98 -20.27
CA SER A 150 -17.96 -28.78 -19.81
C SER A 150 -19.16 -28.47 -20.67
#